data_AF-A0A1Q7BN84-F1
#
_entry.id   AF-A0A1Q7BN84-F1
#
_cell.length_a   1.000
_cell.length_b   1.000
_cell.length_c   1.000
_cell.angle_alpha   90.00
_cell.angle_beta   90.00
_cell.angle_gamma   90.00
#
_symmetry.space_group_name_H-M   'P 1'
#
loop_
_entity.id
_entity.type
_entity.pdbx_description
1 polymer ?
#
loop_
_entity_poly.entity_id
_entity_poly.type
_entity_poly.pdbx_seq_one_letter_code
_entity_poly.pdbx_strand_id
1 'polypeptide(L)'
;MNTTWRRTAALAAGLLLAAGMTGPAAAVPRAPGGDPAPGDPAPGDAVPWSAQPPPATLSPDGAKSADKQEDNLVSPLEQRRQGLHREALTQLMSKKATARRDGKGSTVVDLAPDRAAARTGGVGTSTHAEVARTRTDKIFVILVDFGDQRHPNYPDQNTSIFFDGPQRFAGPAANTIPPPNRLTDNTTTWRPTFDRNYFQNLYFSHEPGVDSVANYFTAQSTGQYTVDGEVSDWVRVPYNEARYGRSDGYPCSGHICSNVWALISDALNAWVADQQAKGRSLDDIRAQLAQYDTWDRYDSNNDGDFNQPDGYLDHFQLVHAGPDQASLSPLYGEDAIWSHRWYENQTDIGRTGPDRNKLGGAPVGDTGYWVGDYTIQAENAPLGVFTHEYCHDLGLPDEYDAYGNDASTGYWTLMSAGPYLGRGGVDLGNHPGGLSAWDKLQLGWLNFAVSYYGEDGTFDVGLPEEPGDLPQALAVVLPEKHVIYQLVRHGDRGGQRRYGLAYRGRLDHGTRAGQRDHRTLQRLEGRHVRPQRVRG
;
A
#
# COMPACT_ATOMS: atom_id res chain seq x y z
N MET A 1 21.28 58.79 4.34
CA MET A 1 22.75 58.71 4.50
C MET A 1 23.05 57.57 5.47
N ASN A 2 23.77 56.53 4.99
CA ASN A 2 24.76 55.67 5.66
C ASN A 2 24.55 55.31 7.16
N THR A 3 24.65 54.06 7.64
CA THR A 3 25.43 52.90 7.15
C THR A 3 25.14 51.64 8.00
N THR A 4 25.27 50.48 7.34
CA THR A 4 25.81 49.18 7.79
C THR A 4 25.07 48.26 8.78
N TRP A 5 24.71 47.12 8.18
CA TRP A 5 24.58 45.75 8.71
C TRP A 5 25.79 45.24 9.52
N ARG A 6 25.54 44.36 10.51
CA ARG A 6 26.16 43.02 10.63
C ARG A 6 25.49 42.12 11.69
N ARG A 7 25.49 40.84 11.34
CA ARG A 7 24.91 39.63 11.95
C ARG A 7 25.40 39.33 13.37
N THR A 8 24.56 38.66 14.15
CA THR A 8 24.91 37.43 14.88
C THR A 8 23.65 36.66 15.25
N ALA A 9 23.52 35.45 14.68
CA ALA A 9 22.61 34.42 15.16
C ALA A 9 23.27 33.72 16.36
N ALA A 10 22.49 33.47 17.42
CA ALA A 10 22.86 32.58 18.49
C ALA A 10 21.66 31.68 18.80
N LEU A 11 21.90 30.37 18.71
CA LEU A 11 21.01 29.31 19.16
C LEU A 11 20.65 29.51 20.64
N ALA A 12 19.39 29.26 21.00
CA ALA A 12 19.02 28.91 22.36
C ALA A 12 17.90 27.86 22.30
N ALA A 13 18.26 26.64 22.73
CA ALA A 13 17.33 25.59 23.09
C ALA A 13 16.46 26.07 24.25
N GLY A 14 15.14 26.09 24.05
CA GLY A 14 14.16 26.42 25.08
C GLY A 14 13.58 25.15 25.69
N LEU A 15 14.18 24.72 26.80
CA LEU A 15 13.54 23.90 27.83
C LEU A 15 12.34 24.69 28.38
N LEU A 16 11.14 24.10 28.38
CA LEU A 16 10.02 24.60 29.16
C LEU A 16 9.80 23.66 30.36
N LEU A 17 10.30 24.11 31.52
CA LEU A 17 9.81 23.65 32.81
C LEU A 17 8.39 24.20 33.01
N ALA A 18 7.43 23.32 33.31
CA ALA A 18 6.21 23.70 33.99
C ALA A 18 6.23 23.07 35.40
N ALA A 19 6.46 23.91 36.40
CA ALA A 19 6.34 23.55 37.81
C ALA A 19 4.90 23.83 38.30
N GLY A 20 4.26 22.77 38.79
CA GLY A 20 3.42 22.75 39.99
C GLY A 20 2.05 23.42 39.93
N MET A 21 0.99 22.63 40.13
CA MET A 21 0.08 22.77 41.28
C MET A 21 -0.61 21.43 41.57
N THR A 22 -0.26 20.84 42.71
CA THR A 22 -0.95 19.70 43.32
C THR A 22 -2.14 20.21 44.12
N GLY A 23 -3.32 19.63 43.90
CA GLY A 23 -4.52 19.83 44.71
C GLY A 23 -5.22 18.48 44.91
N PRO A 24 -5.67 18.13 46.12
CA PRO A 24 -6.17 16.80 46.41
C PRO A 24 -7.57 16.60 45.84
N ALA A 25 -7.79 15.50 45.12
CA ALA A 25 -9.12 15.08 44.72
C ALA A 25 -9.93 14.66 45.96
N ALA A 26 -11.01 15.38 46.22
CA ALA A 26 -11.96 15.08 47.29
C ALA A 26 -12.75 13.80 46.98
N ALA A 27 -12.85 12.94 47.99
CA ALA A 27 -13.63 11.72 47.98
C ALA A 27 -15.14 12.04 47.88
N VAL A 28 -15.83 11.35 46.97
CA VAL A 28 -17.30 11.35 46.90
C VAL A 28 -17.82 10.21 47.79
N PRO A 29 -18.79 10.46 48.71
CA PRO A 29 -19.30 9.42 49.60
C PRO A 29 -20.26 8.48 48.87
N ARG A 30 -20.09 7.18 49.13
CA ARG A 30 -20.96 6.09 48.68
C ARG A 30 -22.16 5.96 49.64
N ALA A 31 -23.38 6.01 49.11
CA ALA A 31 -24.60 5.68 49.86
C ALA A 31 -24.87 4.15 49.83
N PRO A 32 -25.57 3.58 50.85
CA PRO A 32 -25.64 2.15 51.09
C PRO A 32 -26.93 1.49 50.52
N GLY A 33 -26.86 0.18 50.26
CA GLY A 33 -28.03 -0.72 50.29
C GLY A 33 -28.33 -1.46 48.99
N GLY A 34 -28.04 -2.77 48.97
CA GLY A 34 -28.46 -3.74 47.94
C GLY A 34 -27.64 -5.04 48.03
N ASP A 35 -28.24 -6.07 48.60
CA ASP A 35 -27.70 -7.40 48.97
C ASP A 35 -27.21 -8.29 47.79
N PRO A 36 -26.51 -9.43 48.05
CA PRO A 36 -25.30 -9.83 47.34
C PRO A 36 -25.50 -10.83 46.19
N ALA A 37 -24.58 -10.78 45.22
CA ALA A 37 -24.34 -11.84 44.24
C ALA A 37 -23.13 -12.71 44.69
N PRO A 38 -23.09 -14.02 44.34
CA PRO A 38 -22.28 -15.00 45.04
C PRO A 38 -20.78 -14.97 44.69
N GLY A 39 -19.98 -15.03 45.76
CA GLY A 39 -18.58 -15.43 45.93
C GLY A 39 -17.66 -15.69 44.72
N ASP A 40 -16.56 -14.94 44.68
CA ASP A 40 -15.32 -15.34 44.01
C ASP A 40 -14.64 -16.49 44.78
N PRO A 41 -14.12 -17.54 44.08
CA PRO A 41 -13.26 -18.53 44.70
C PRO A 41 -11.79 -18.07 44.76
N ALA A 42 -11.12 -18.44 45.85
CA ALA A 42 -9.68 -18.27 46.10
C ALA A 42 -8.82 -19.23 45.22
N PRO A 43 -7.49 -18.99 45.10
CA PRO A 43 -6.67 -19.58 44.04
C PRO A 43 -6.12 -20.96 44.43
N GLY A 44 -6.20 -21.91 43.50
CA GLY A 44 -5.52 -23.19 43.61
C GLY A 44 -6.27 -24.32 42.93
N ASP A 45 -5.94 -24.57 41.66
CA ASP A 45 -5.60 -25.90 41.12
C ASP A 45 -5.64 -25.82 39.58
N ALA A 46 -4.45 -25.97 38.99
CA ALA A 46 -4.27 -25.99 37.55
C ALA A 46 -4.92 -27.26 36.95
N VAL A 47 -5.93 -27.07 36.11
CA VAL A 47 -6.50 -28.11 35.26
C VAL A 47 -6.00 -27.88 33.83
N PRO A 48 -5.42 -28.89 33.15
CA PRO A 48 -4.82 -28.71 31.84
C PRO A 48 -5.89 -28.34 30.81
N TRP A 49 -5.66 -27.22 30.12
CA TRP A 49 -6.44 -26.78 28.97
C TRP A 49 -6.23 -27.77 27.82
N SER A 50 -7.16 -28.71 27.63
CA SER A 50 -7.20 -29.59 26.47
C SER A 50 -8.58 -29.56 25.83
N ALA A 51 -8.56 -29.45 24.50
CA ALA A 51 -9.67 -29.40 23.53
C ALA A 51 -10.31 -28.02 23.29
N GLN A 52 -9.65 -27.23 22.44
CA GLN A 52 -10.34 -26.18 21.67
C GLN A 52 -11.30 -26.84 20.66
N PRO A 53 -12.51 -26.28 20.44
CA PRO A 53 -13.26 -26.58 19.23
C PRO A 53 -12.43 -26.11 18.02
N PRO A 54 -12.45 -26.85 16.89
CA PRO A 54 -11.65 -26.47 15.72
C PRO A 54 -12.06 -25.07 15.25
N PRO A 55 -11.11 -24.24 14.79
CA PRO A 55 -11.45 -23.00 14.11
C PRO A 55 -12.37 -23.31 12.93
N ALA A 56 -13.36 -22.44 12.69
CA ALA A 56 -14.12 -22.46 11.45
C ALA A 56 -13.10 -22.42 10.30
N THR A 57 -13.03 -23.52 9.56
CA THR A 57 -12.17 -23.68 8.42
C THR A 57 -12.62 -22.70 7.35
N LEU A 58 -11.96 -21.55 7.23
CA LEU A 58 -11.57 -21.11 5.90
C LEU A 58 -10.66 -22.23 5.40
N SER A 59 -11.21 -23.16 4.61
CA SER A 59 -10.44 -24.25 4.03
C SER A 59 -9.25 -23.66 3.27
N PRO A 60 -8.00 -23.96 3.65
CA PRO A 60 -6.85 -23.67 2.80
C PRO A 60 -6.84 -24.57 1.55
N ASP A 61 -7.71 -25.59 1.51
CA ASP A 61 -7.71 -26.67 0.51
C ASP A 61 -8.75 -26.49 -0.63
N GLY A 62 -9.26 -25.28 -0.83
CA GLY A 62 -10.16 -24.96 -1.97
C GLY A 62 -9.45 -24.59 -3.27
N ALA A 63 -8.24 -24.01 -3.19
CA ALA A 63 -7.46 -23.63 -4.37
C ALA A 63 -6.67 -24.85 -4.88
N LYS A 64 -7.27 -25.66 -5.75
CA LYS A 64 -6.53 -26.66 -6.53
C LYS A 64 -5.65 -25.97 -7.57
N SER A 65 -4.45 -25.59 -7.15
CA SER A 65 -3.32 -25.12 -7.96
C SER A 65 -3.65 -24.14 -9.10
N ALA A 66 -3.70 -22.85 -8.76
CA ALA A 66 -3.39 -21.74 -9.67
C ALA A 66 -2.30 -20.87 -8.99
N ASP A 67 -1.52 -20.11 -9.76
CA ASP A 67 -0.23 -19.54 -9.35
C ASP A 67 -0.31 -18.64 -8.08
N LYS A 68 0.66 -18.83 -7.17
CA LYS A 68 0.92 -18.00 -5.98
C LYS A 68 1.22 -16.55 -6.41
N GLN A 69 0.40 -15.58 -6.01
CA GLN A 69 0.49 -14.17 -6.45
C GLN A 69 0.31 -13.20 -5.28
N GLU A 70 1.06 -12.09 -5.32
CA GLU A 70 0.95 -10.96 -4.39
C GLU A 70 -0.13 -9.98 -4.90
N ASP A 71 -0.85 -9.34 -3.98
CA ASP A 71 -1.88 -8.33 -4.31
C ASP A 71 -1.23 -6.99 -4.69
N ASN A 72 0.02 -6.76 -4.24
CA ASN A 72 0.85 -5.63 -4.64
C ASN A 72 1.73 -5.93 -5.88
N LEU A 73 1.28 -5.50 -7.07
CA LEU A 73 2.09 -5.60 -8.29
C LEU A 73 3.06 -4.42 -8.40
N VAL A 74 4.26 -4.58 -7.81
CA VAL A 74 5.25 -3.50 -7.70
C VAL A 74 5.88 -3.14 -9.05
N SER A 75 5.66 -1.90 -9.50
CA SER A 75 6.26 -1.35 -10.73
C SER A 75 7.77 -1.12 -10.59
N PRO A 76 8.54 -1.01 -11.70
CA PRO A 76 9.95 -0.64 -11.63
C PRO A 76 10.22 0.72 -10.96
N LEU A 77 9.25 1.64 -11.02
CA LEU A 77 9.35 2.95 -10.36
C LEU A 77 9.25 2.79 -8.85
N GLU A 78 8.24 2.03 -8.39
CA GLU A 78 8.01 1.79 -6.98
C GLU A 78 9.13 0.92 -6.36
N GLN A 79 9.62 -0.10 -7.06
CA GLN A 79 10.79 -0.87 -6.62
C GLN A 79 12.00 0.02 -6.36
N ARG A 80 12.21 1.03 -7.22
CA ARG A 80 13.29 2.00 -7.05
C ARG A 80 13.05 2.93 -5.86
N ARG A 81 11.84 3.47 -5.72
CA ARG A 81 11.45 4.34 -4.61
C ARG A 81 11.61 3.62 -3.26
N GLN A 82 11.11 2.39 -3.15
CA GLN A 82 11.29 1.53 -1.98
C GLN A 82 12.77 1.25 -1.68
N GLY A 83 13.58 1.05 -2.73
CA GLY A 83 15.03 0.91 -2.60
C GLY A 83 15.71 2.14 -1.96
N LEU A 84 15.40 3.33 -2.47
CA LEU A 84 15.90 4.60 -1.93
C LEU A 84 15.41 4.82 -0.49
N HIS A 85 14.13 4.57 -0.24
CA HIS A 85 13.52 4.71 1.07
C HIS A 85 14.20 3.80 2.11
N ARG A 86 14.39 2.51 1.79
CA ARG A 86 15.09 1.55 2.65
C ARG A 86 16.54 1.96 2.91
N GLU A 87 17.25 2.44 1.89
CA GLU A 87 18.62 2.95 2.04
C GLU A 87 18.64 4.16 2.99
N ALA A 88 17.74 5.11 2.80
CA ALA A 88 17.62 6.29 3.64
C ALA A 88 17.35 5.95 5.11
N LEU A 89 16.37 5.09 5.39
CA LEU A 89 16.09 4.64 6.76
C LEU A 89 17.31 3.94 7.39
N THR A 90 18.00 3.10 6.62
CA THR A 90 19.22 2.41 7.08
C THR A 90 20.32 3.42 7.43
N GLN A 91 20.53 4.44 6.59
CA GLN A 91 21.52 5.48 6.84
C GLN A 91 21.14 6.39 8.01
N LEU A 92 19.84 6.66 8.22
CA LEU A 92 19.35 7.39 9.40
C LEU A 92 19.62 6.60 10.69
N MET A 93 19.23 5.34 10.76
CA MET A 93 19.40 4.49 11.96
C MET A 93 20.88 4.27 12.31
N SER A 94 21.73 4.19 11.29
CA SER A 94 23.19 4.07 11.46
C SER A 94 23.92 5.40 11.61
N LYS A 95 23.19 6.53 11.71
CA LYS A 95 23.74 7.90 11.84
C LYS A 95 24.71 8.29 10.71
N LYS A 96 24.55 7.69 9.52
CA LYS A 96 25.32 7.98 8.30
C LYS A 96 24.68 9.10 7.46
N ALA A 97 23.39 9.36 7.64
CA ALA A 97 22.66 10.45 7.01
C ALA A 97 21.82 11.23 8.02
N THR A 98 21.34 12.40 7.61
CA THR A 98 20.40 13.23 8.37
C THR A 98 19.19 13.55 7.49
N ALA A 99 18.01 13.63 8.09
CA ALA A 99 16.81 14.03 7.38
C ALA A 99 16.58 15.55 7.48
N ARG A 100 15.95 16.13 6.46
CA ARG A 100 15.47 17.51 6.44
C ARG A 100 13.94 17.52 6.33
N ARG A 101 13.29 18.42 7.07
CA ARG A 101 11.87 18.75 6.83
C ARG A 101 11.81 19.86 5.80
N ASP A 102 10.92 19.72 4.83
CA ASP A 102 10.73 20.72 3.78
C ASP A 102 9.79 21.87 4.18
N GLY A 103 9.09 21.72 5.31
CA GLY A 103 8.10 22.69 5.80
C GLY A 103 6.72 22.59 5.13
N LYS A 104 6.51 21.63 4.23
CA LYS A 104 5.26 21.34 3.54
C LYS A 104 4.63 20.00 3.95
N GLY A 105 5.30 19.25 4.81
CA GLY A 105 4.79 17.99 5.38
C GLY A 105 5.70 16.80 5.11
N SER A 106 6.78 16.96 4.35
CA SER A 106 7.68 15.85 4.02
C SER A 106 8.97 15.92 4.81
N THR A 107 9.45 14.73 5.19
CA THR A 107 10.79 14.53 5.72
C THR A 107 11.60 13.76 4.67
N VAL A 108 12.69 14.36 4.22
CA VAL A 108 13.48 13.88 3.08
C VAL A 108 14.92 13.59 3.52
N VAL A 109 15.50 12.53 2.97
CA VAL A 109 16.91 12.20 3.09
C VAL A 109 17.56 12.30 1.71
N ASP A 110 18.61 13.11 1.62
CA ASP A 110 19.41 13.23 0.40
C ASP A 110 20.47 12.13 0.39
N LEU A 111 20.44 11.28 -0.63
CA LEU A 111 21.34 10.14 -0.81
C LEU A 111 22.45 10.46 -1.82
N ALA A 112 23.57 9.76 -1.70
CA ALA A 112 24.64 9.89 -2.67
C ALA A 112 24.15 9.41 -4.05
N PRO A 113 24.44 10.15 -5.14
CA PRO A 113 24.00 9.73 -6.47
C PRO A 113 24.56 8.37 -6.84
N ASP A 114 23.69 7.44 -7.25
CA ASP A 114 24.15 6.21 -7.86
C ASP A 114 24.77 6.55 -9.24
N ARG A 115 26.11 6.46 -9.29
CA ARG A 115 26.90 6.73 -10.50
C ARG A 115 26.61 5.76 -11.65
N ALA A 116 25.91 4.65 -11.41
CA ALA A 116 25.42 3.75 -12.45
C ALA A 116 24.06 4.19 -13.01
N ALA A 117 23.09 4.54 -12.14
CA ALA A 117 21.79 5.08 -12.55
C ALA A 117 21.89 6.45 -13.24
N ALA A 118 22.83 7.31 -12.83
CA ALA A 118 23.02 8.65 -13.42
C ALA A 118 23.48 8.63 -14.90
N ARG A 119 23.96 7.50 -15.42
CA ARG A 119 24.48 7.39 -16.81
C ARG A 119 23.45 6.96 -17.84
N THR A 120 22.26 6.51 -17.41
CA THR A 120 21.25 5.95 -18.31
C THR A 120 20.15 6.94 -18.69
N GLY A 121 20.12 8.14 -18.09
CA GLY A 121 19.16 9.21 -18.43
C GLY A 121 17.70 8.76 -18.41
N GLY A 122 17.41 7.70 -17.66
CA GLY A 122 16.08 7.12 -17.58
C GLY A 122 15.26 7.78 -16.50
N VAL A 123 13.95 7.77 -16.69
CA VAL A 123 12.93 8.01 -15.68
C VAL A 123 13.33 7.39 -14.33
N GLY A 124 13.16 8.17 -13.25
CA GLY A 124 13.36 7.72 -11.87
C GLY A 124 14.71 8.05 -11.25
N THR A 125 15.55 8.94 -11.81
CA THR A 125 16.91 9.28 -11.31
C THR A 125 17.03 9.84 -9.89
N SER A 126 15.95 9.85 -9.11
CA SER A 126 15.92 10.47 -7.79
C SER A 126 17.10 10.00 -6.91
N THR A 127 17.69 10.99 -6.25
CA THR A 127 18.69 10.86 -5.20
C THR A 127 18.12 11.29 -3.85
N HIS A 128 16.80 11.40 -3.75
CA HIS A 128 16.08 11.89 -2.58
C HIS A 128 15.09 10.80 -2.17
N ALA A 129 14.99 10.57 -0.86
CA ALA A 129 14.03 9.63 -0.31
C ALA A 129 13.13 10.36 0.66
N GLU A 130 11.84 10.43 0.36
CA GLU A 130 10.82 10.81 1.33
C GLU A 130 10.62 9.67 2.34
N VAL A 131 10.94 9.93 3.61
CA VAL A 131 10.95 8.93 4.69
C VAL A 131 9.82 9.13 5.70
N ALA A 132 9.14 10.27 5.66
CA ALA A 132 7.93 10.51 6.47
C ALA A 132 7.07 11.59 5.82
N ARG A 133 5.75 11.48 6.01
CA ARG A 133 4.76 12.46 5.56
C ARG A 133 3.80 12.81 6.70
N THR A 134 3.54 14.10 6.87
CA THR A 134 2.55 14.66 7.80
C THR A 134 1.60 15.55 7.00
N ARG A 135 0.48 14.99 6.52
CA ARG A 135 -0.46 15.65 5.62
C ARG A 135 -1.81 14.93 5.56
N THR A 136 -2.77 15.58 4.93
CA THR A 136 -4.03 14.96 4.48
C THR A 136 -3.92 14.74 2.97
N ASP A 137 -3.89 13.48 2.56
CA ASP A 137 -3.86 13.12 1.13
C ASP A 137 -5.24 13.05 0.54
N LYS A 138 -5.35 13.43 -0.74
CA LYS A 138 -6.62 13.35 -1.47
C LYS A 138 -6.68 12.10 -2.30
N ILE A 139 -7.75 11.31 -2.13
CA ILE A 139 -8.04 10.13 -2.93
C ILE A 139 -9.16 10.45 -3.91
N PHE A 140 -8.90 10.21 -5.20
CA PHE A 140 -9.90 10.29 -6.24
C PHE A 140 -10.51 8.91 -6.49
N VAL A 141 -11.79 8.73 -6.14
CA VAL A 141 -12.46 7.43 -6.21
C VAL A 141 -13.51 7.41 -7.31
N ILE A 142 -13.45 6.43 -8.21
CA ILE A 142 -14.50 6.19 -9.21
C ILE A 142 -15.22 4.88 -8.90
N LEU A 143 -16.55 4.93 -8.87
CA LEU A 143 -17.43 3.76 -8.81
C LEU A 143 -17.78 3.32 -10.23
N VAL A 144 -17.59 2.04 -10.56
CA VAL A 144 -17.75 1.53 -11.93
C VAL A 144 -18.77 0.40 -12.05
N ASP A 145 -19.73 0.58 -12.94
CA ASP A 145 -20.76 -0.40 -13.30
C ASP A 145 -20.48 -0.98 -14.70
N PHE A 146 -20.75 -2.27 -14.89
CA PHE A 146 -20.35 -2.97 -16.12
C PHE A 146 -21.40 -2.94 -17.21
N GLY A 147 -20.96 -2.65 -18.43
CA GLY A 147 -21.73 -2.75 -19.66
C GLY A 147 -22.14 -4.17 -20.04
N ASP A 148 -22.80 -4.29 -21.18
CA ASP A 148 -23.25 -5.56 -21.75
C ASP A 148 -22.52 -5.94 -23.04
N GLN A 149 -21.67 -5.06 -23.59
CA GLN A 149 -20.94 -5.38 -24.81
C GLN A 149 -19.95 -6.51 -24.56
N ARG A 150 -19.83 -7.40 -25.55
CA ARG A 150 -18.83 -8.47 -25.55
C ARG A 150 -17.65 -8.07 -26.40
N HIS A 151 -16.46 -8.14 -25.82
CA HIS A 151 -15.25 -7.95 -26.57
C HIS A 151 -14.87 -9.26 -27.29
N PRO A 152 -14.53 -9.25 -28.60
CA PRO A 152 -14.28 -10.47 -29.37
C PRO A 152 -13.20 -11.40 -28.80
N ASN A 153 -12.18 -10.83 -28.15
CA ASN A 153 -11.11 -11.61 -27.49
C ASN A 153 -11.53 -12.22 -26.15
N TYR A 154 -12.67 -11.83 -25.59
CA TYR A 154 -13.20 -12.32 -24.32
C TYR A 154 -14.61 -12.87 -24.52
N PRO A 155 -14.77 -13.96 -25.31
CA PRO A 155 -16.08 -14.56 -25.56
C PRO A 155 -16.64 -15.20 -24.28
N ASP A 156 -17.94 -15.46 -24.27
CA ASP A 156 -18.65 -16.10 -23.15
C ASP A 156 -18.25 -17.59 -23.05
N GLN A 157 -17.21 -17.88 -22.26
CA GLN A 157 -16.67 -19.22 -22.04
C GLN A 157 -15.91 -19.29 -20.73
N ASN A 158 -15.72 -20.50 -20.20
CA ASN A 158 -14.73 -20.78 -19.16
C ASN A 158 -13.37 -21.06 -19.82
N THR A 159 -12.31 -20.42 -19.33
CA THR A 159 -10.93 -20.54 -19.83
C THR A 159 -10.00 -21.23 -18.85
N SER A 160 -10.34 -21.26 -17.56
CA SER A 160 -9.62 -21.96 -16.53
C SER A 160 -10.09 -23.41 -16.39
N ILE A 161 -9.13 -24.29 -16.18
CA ILE A 161 -9.38 -25.69 -15.79
C ILE A 161 -9.17 -25.93 -14.29
N PHE A 162 -8.68 -24.92 -13.57
CA PHE A 162 -8.32 -24.99 -12.14
C PHE A 162 -9.15 -24.06 -11.27
N PHE A 163 -9.77 -23.04 -11.87
CA PHE A 163 -10.65 -22.09 -11.21
C PHE A 163 -12.09 -22.25 -11.73
N ASP A 164 -13.07 -21.89 -10.90
CA ASP A 164 -14.47 -21.97 -11.28
C ASP A 164 -14.79 -20.95 -12.39
N GLY A 165 -15.39 -21.44 -13.47
CA GLY A 165 -15.78 -20.60 -14.59
C GLY A 165 -17.04 -19.76 -14.32
N PRO A 166 -17.21 -18.63 -15.02
CA PRO A 166 -18.42 -17.81 -14.94
C PRO A 166 -19.68 -18.62 -15.24
N GLN A 167 -20.68 -18.50 -14.36
CA GLN A 167 -22.05 -18.98 -14.61
C GLN A 167 -22.92 -17.87 -15.22
N ARG A 168 -22.47 -16.61 -15.13
CA ARG A 168 -23.11 -15.43 -15.68
C ARG A 168 -22.10 -14.57 -16.41
N PHE A 169 -22.38 -14.30 -17.69
CA PHE A 169 -21.49 -13.51 -18.55
C PHE A 169 -21.89 -12.03 -18.68
N ALA A 170 -23.14 -11.68 -18.36
CA ALA A 170 -23.51 -10.28 -18.22
C ALA A 170 -22.79 -9.73 -16.98
N GLY A 171 -22.09 -8.60 -17.10
CA GLY A 171 -21.38 -8.02 -15.98
C GLY A 171 -22.29 -7.73 -14.79
N PRO A 172 -21.75 -7.72 -13.57
CA PRO A 172 -22.51 -7.37 -12.38
C PRO A 172 -23.02 -5.93 -12.51
N ALA A 173 -24.27 -5.75 -12.10
CA ALA A 173 -24.82 -4.42 -11.92
C ALA A 173 -24.60 -4.00 -10.46
N ALA A 174 -24.25 -2.73 -10.22
CA ALA A 174 -24.15 -2.20 -8.87
C ALA A 174 -25.44 -2.46 -8.07
N ASN A 175 -25.34 -2.76 -6.79
CA ASN A 175 -26.42 -3.08 -5.85
C ASN A 175 -27.19 -4.38 -6.17
N THR A 176 -26.58 -5.31 -6.91
CA THR A 176 -27.21 -6.60 -7.25
C THR A 176 -26.58 -7.81 -6.57
N ILE A 177 -25.64 -7.60 -5.65
CA ILE A 177 -25.08 -8.66 -4.81
C ILE A 177 -26.19 -9.21 -3.90
N PRO A 178 -26.51 -10.52 -3.96
CA PRO A 178 -27.57 -11.10 -3.15
C PRO A 178 -27.20 -11.07 -1.65
N PRO A 179 -28.19 -10.92 -0.75
CA PRO A 179 -27.94 -10.97 0.68
C PRO A 179 -27.36 -12.33 1.09
N PRO A 180 -26.29 -12.36 1.89
CA PRO A 180 -25.70 -13.61 2.36
C PRO A 180 -26.60 -14.31 3.38
N ASN A 181 -26.50 -15.63 3.45
CA ASN A 181 -27.18 -16.41 4.48
C ASN A 181 -26.46 -16.27 5.82
N ARG A 182 -26.95 -15.42 6.72
CA ARG A 182 -26.32 -15.14 8.02
C ARG A 182 -26.25 -16.31 9.00
N LEU A 183 -26.87 -17.46 8.69
CA LEU A 183 -26.69 -18.70 9.46
C LEU A 183 -25.36 -19.41 9.14
N THR A 184 -24.79 -19.15 7.97
CA THR A 184 -23.57 -19.82 7.47
C THR A 184 -22.50 -18.85 7.00
N ASP A 185 -22.85 -17.59 6.78
CA ASP A 185 -21.97 -16.53 6.30
C ASP A 185 -22.11 -15.29 7.19
N ASN A 186 -21.14 -15.14 8.07
CA ASN A 186 -20.96 -13.94 8.88
C ASN A 186 -19.77 -13.09 8.40
N THR A 187 -19.16 -13.43 7.26
CA THR A 187 -17.93 -12.80 6.76
C THR A 187 -18.22 -11.76 5.70
N THR A 188 -19.16 -12.02 4.80
CA THR A 188 -19.46 -11.15 3.67
C THR A 188 -20.04 -9.82 4.13
N THR A 189 -19.37 -8.72 3.82
CA THR A 189 -19.94 -7.38 3.93
C THR A 189 -21.12 -7.26 2.97
N TRP A 190 -22.29 -6.90 3.49
CA TRP A 190 -23.47 -6.72 2.63
C TRP A 190 -24.38 -5.59 3.11
N ARG A 191 -24.87 -4.80 2.17
CA ARG A 191 -25.89 -3.77 2.36
C ARG A 191 -26.95 -3.88 1.26
N PRO A 192 -28.19 -3.42 1.50
CA PRO A 192 -29.20 -3.33 0.44
C PRO A 192 -28.77 -2.41 -0.70
N THR A 193 -27.98 -1.37 -0.38
CA THR A 193 -27.44 -0.41 -1.35
C THR A 193 -26.04 0.05 -0.95
N PHE A 194 -25.11 -0.02 -1.89
CA PHE A 194 -23.77 0.54 -1.93
C PHE A 194 -23.78 1.80 -2.83
N ASP A 195 -24.33 2.89 -2.32
CA ASP A 195 -24.41 4.16 -3.04
C ASP A 195 -23.16 5.03 -2.82
N ARG A 196 -23.08 6.15 -3.55
CA ARG A 196 -22.00 7.13 -3.40
C ARG A 196 -21.82 7.59 -1.95
N ASN A 197 -22.91 7.77 -1.20
CA ASN A 197 -22.85 8.24 0.19
C ASN A 197 -22.26 7.19 1.12
N TYR A 198 -22.58 5.91 0.91
CA TYR A 198 -21.95 4.80 1.63
C TYR A 198 -20.43 4.85 1.45
N PHE A 199 -19.94 4.90 0.20
CA PHE A 199 -18.51 4.94 -0.06
C PHE A 199 -17.88 6.25 0.44
N GLN A 200 -18.52 7.40 0.28
CA GLN A 200 -18.02 8.66 0.82
C GLN A 200 -17.80 8.58 2.34
N ASN A 201 -18.71 7.94 3.08
CA ASN A 201 -18.56 7.71 4.51
C ASN A 201 -17.49 6.66 4.84
N LEU A 202 -17.45 5.56 4.08
CA LEU A 202 -16.45 4.50 4.25
C LEU A 202 -15.02 5.04 4.09
N TYR A 203 -14.79 5.87 3.07
CA TYR A 203 -13.49 6.47 2.83
C TYR A 203 -13.20 7.65 3.77
N PHE A 204 -14.12 8.61 3.84
CA PHE A 204 -13.79 9.98 4.26
C PHE A 204 -14.56 10.48 5.48
N SER A 205 -15.28 9.62 6.19
CA SER A 205 -15.87 10.04 7.47
C SER A 205 -14.76 10.29 8.50
N HIS A 206 -14.73 11.50 9.06
CA HIS A 206 -13.89 11.86 10.21
C HIS A 206 -14.69 11.90 11.53
N GLU A 207 -15.93 11.40 11.52
CA GLU A 207 -16.74 11.36 12.74
C GLU A 207 -16.08 10.43 13.77
N PRO A 208 -15.84 10.88 15.01
CA PRO A 208 -15.16 10.06 16.01
C PRO A 208 -15.87 8.72 16.26
N GLY A 209 -15.11 7.63 16.19
CA GLY A 209 -15.61 6.27 16.42
C GLY A 209 -16.25 5.58 15.20
N VAL A 210 -16.34 6.26 14.06
CA VAL A 210 -16.75 5.63 12.79
C VAL A 210 -15.56 4.87 12.20
N ASP A 211 -15.80 3.62 11.80
CA ASP A 211 -14.83 2.82 11.06
C ASP A 211 -14.78 3.33 9.60
N SER A 212 -13.74 4.08 9.26
CA SER A 212 -13.50 4.65 7.93
C SER A 212 -12.01 4.63 7.59
N VAL A 213 -11.66 4.78 6.30
CA VAL A 213 -10.26 4.85 5.85
C VAL A 213 -9.56 6.06 6.48
N ALA A 214 -10.22 7.22 6.49
CA ALA A 214 -9.73 8.44 7.13
C ALA A 214 -9.44 8.28 8.62
N ASN A 215 -10.37 7.70 9.39
CA ASN A 215 -10.17 7.47 10.83
C ASN A 215 -9.13 6.39 11.10
N TYR A 216 -9.09 5.33 10.28
CA TYR A 216 -8.05 4.30 10.38
C TYR A 216 -6.66 4.92 10.28
N PHE A 217 -6.39 5.71 9.24
CA PHE A 217 -5.08 6.33 9.06
C PHE A 217 -4.78 7.42 10.09
N THR A 218 -5.80 8.14 10.56
CA THR A 218 -5.64 9.07 11.70
C THR A 218 -5.14 8.32 12.94
N ALA A 219 -5.74 7.17 13.26
CA ALA A 219 -5.35 6.36 14.41
C ALA A 219 -3.95 5.74 14.22
N GLN A 220 -3.70 5.08 13.08
CA GLN A 220 -2.44 4.40 12.80
C GLN A 220 -1.23 5.34 12.76
N SER A 221 -1.45 6.59 12.37
CA SER A 221 -0.41 7.62 12.29
C SER A 221 -0.28 8.48 13.54
N THR A 222 -1.08 8.23 14.59
CA THR A 222 -1.21 9.11 15.77
C THR A 222 -1.53 10.57 15.40
N GLY A 223 -2.38 10.76 14.38
CA GLY A 223 -2.84 12.06 13.91
C GLY A 223 -1.89 12.78 12.94
N GLN A 224 -0.78 12.15 12.54
CA GLN A 224 0.15 12.74 11.57
C GLN A 224 -0.38 12.70 10.14
N TYR A 225 -1.24 11.74 9.82
CA TYR A 225 -1.68 11.47 8.47
C TYR A 225 -3.15 11.05 8.43
N THR A 226 -3.87 11.50 7.42
CA THR A 226 -5.23 11.04 7.12
C THR A 226 -5.52 11.24 5.63
N VAL A 227 -6.71 10.88 5.20
CA VAL A 227 -7.16 11.01 3.81
C VAL A 227 -8.48 11.75 3.74
N ASP A 228 -8.68 12.49 2.65
CA ASP A 228 -9.92 13.15 2.28
C ASP A 228 -10.13 12.94 0.76
N GLY A 229 -11.27 13.33 0.21
CA GLY A 229 -11.50 13.19 -1.22
C GLY A 229 -12.97 13.15 -1.63
N GLU A 230 -13.16 12.67 -2.85
CA GLU A 230 -14.47 12.57 -3.46
C GLU A 230 -14.65 11.19 -4.07
N VAL A 231 -15.83 10.63 -3.84
CA VAL A 231 -16.32 9.45 -4.56
C VAL A 231 -17.22 9.91 -5.70
N SER A 232 -17.03 9.38 -6.91
CA SER A 232 -17.93 9.64 -8.04
C SER A 232 -19.29 8.97 -7.86
N ASP A 233 -20.27 9.36 -8.67
CA ASP A 233 -21.42 8.48 -8.92
C ASP A 233 -20.95 7.21 -9.68
N TRP A 234 -21.77 6.17 -9.68
CA TRP A 234 -21.54 5.00 -10.54
C TRP A 234 -21.50 5.40 -12.01
N VAL A 235 -20.35 5.21 -12.66
CA VAL A 235 -20.19 5.40 -14.11
C VAL A 235 -20.23 4.05 -14.81
N ARG A 236 -20.82 3.99 -16.01
CA ARG A 236 -20.99 2.73 -16.74
C ARG A 236 -19.96 2.58 -17.85
N VAL A 237 -19.15 1.52 -17.78
CA VAL A 237 -18.19 1.16 -18.83
C VAL A 237 -18.87 0.33 -19.94
N PRO A 238 -18.33 0.29 -21.17
CA PRO A 238 -19.04 -0.33 -22.31
C PRO A 238 -19.13 -1.86 -22.25
N TYR A 239 -18.09 -2.54 -21.75
CA TYR A 239 -18.00 -4.00 -21.82
C TYR A 239 -18.46 -4.69 -20.52
N ASN A 240 -18.73 -5.99 -20.63
CA ASN A 240 -18.94 -6.85 -19.48
C ASN A 240 -17.64 -7.15 -18.72
N GLU A 241 -17.79 -7.73 -17.53
CA GLU A 241 -16.69 -8.03 -16.61
C GLU A 241 -15.57 -8.87 -17.26
N ALA A 242 -15.94 -9.86 -18.10
CA ALA A 242 -14.99 -10.69 -18.85
C ALA A 242 -13.90 -9.91 -19.61
N ARG A 243 -14.22 -8.75 -20.18
CA ARG A 243 -13.23 -7.92 -20.89
C ARG A 243 -12.13 -7.43 -19.95
N TYR A 244 -12.49 -7.17 -18.71
CA TYR A 244 -11.68 -6.43 -17.75
C TYR A 244 -11.04 -7.34 -16.71
N GLY A 245 -11.80 -8.31 -16.19
CA GLY A 245 -11.38 -9.14 -15.05
C GLY A 245 -10.85 -10.52 -15.41
N ARG A 246 -11.19 -11.09 -16.58
CA ARG A 246 -10.86 -12.49 -16.88
C ARG A 246 -9.40 -12.83 -16.61
N SER A 247 -9.17 -13.89 -15.82
CA SER A 247 -7.86 -14.34 -15.32
C SER A 247 -7.77 -15.88 -15.25
N ASP A 248 -6.78 -16.43 -14.53
CA ASP A 248 -6.70 -17.85 -14.16
C ASP A 248 -6.61 -18.86 -15.33
N GLY A 249 -6.25 -18.38 -16.51
CA GLY A 249 -6.16 -19.15 -17.74
C GLY A 249 -5.81 -18.26 -18.91
N TYR A 250 -6.81 -17.57 -19.46
CA TYR A 250 -6.64 -16.55 -20.50
C TYR A 250 -7.13 -15.20 -19.98
N PRO A 251 -6.36 -14.09 -20.14
CA PRO A 251 -5.18 -13.96 -20.97
C PRO A 251 -3.86 -14.30 -20.27
N CYS A 252 -3.89 -14.57 -18.97
CA CYS A 252 -2.73 -14.98 -18.18
C CYS A 252 -3.12 -16.01 -17.12
N SER A 253 -2.13 -16.73 -16.56
CA SER A 253 -2.36 -17.80 -15.58
C SER A 253 -2.50 -17.30 -14.14
N GLY A 254 -2.18 -16.03 -13.87
CA GLY A 254 -2.37 -15.41 -12.56
C GLY A 254 -3.80 -14.90 -12.37
N HIS A 255 -4.11 -14.51 -11.14
CA HIS A 255 -5.37 -13.86 -10.75
C HIS A 255 -5.48 -12.43 -11.29
N ILE A 256 -4.33 -11.76 -11.45
CA ILE A 256 -4.28 -10.37 -11.89
C ILE A 256 -3.57 -10.28 -13.24
N CYS A 257 -4.32 -9.87 -14.26
CA CYS A 257 -3.87 -9.79 -15.65
C CYS A 257 -3.99 -8.36 -16.20
N SER A 258 -3.14 -7.99 -17.18
CA SER A 258 -3.07 -6.64 -17.77
C SER A 258 -4.34 -6.17 -18.52
N ASN A 259 -5.34 -7.04 -18.72
CA ASN A 259 -6.61 -6.65 -19.33
C ASN A 259 -7.42 -5.68 -18.47
N VAL A 260 -7.19 -5.67 -17.15
CA VAL A 260 -7.81 -4.74 -16.19
C VAL A 260 -7.45 -3.28 -16.46
N TRP A 261 -6.29 -3.01 -17.09
CA TRP A 261 -5.89 -1.65 -17.49
C TRP A 261 -6.90 -0.96 -18.41
N ALA A 262 -7.61 -1.76 -19.21
CA ALA A 262 -8.69 -1.23 -20.03
C ALA A 262 -9.89 -0.75 -19.19
N LEU A 263 -10.12 -1.32 -18.01
CA LEU A 263 -11.17 -0.87 -17.10
C LEU A 263 -10.81 0.49 -16.53
N ILE A 264 -9.56 0.68 -16.10
CA ILE A 264 -9.06 1.96 -15.60
C ILE A 264 -9.25 3.05 -16.67
N SER A 265 -8.78 2.77 -17.89
CA SER A 265 -8.91 3.68 -19.03
C SER A 265 -10.38 4.00 -19.37
N ASP A 266 -11.25 2.98 -19.44
CA ASP A 266 -12.67 3.17 -19.78
C ASP A 266 -13.43 3.90 -18.66
N ALA A 267 -13.12 3.62 -17.39
CA ALA A 267 -13.73 4.26 -16.23
C ALA A 267 -13.42 5.76 -16.18
N LEU A 268 -12.15 6.13 -16.41
CA LEU A 268 -11.72 7.53 -16.46
C LEU A 268 -12.42 8.29 -17.60
N ASN A 269 -12.50 7.69 -18.79
CA ASN A 269 -13.20 8.27 -19.93
C ASN A 269 -14.72 8.39 -19.67
N ALA A 270 -15.33 7.35 -19.10
CA ALA A 270 -16.74 7.35 -18.74
C ALA A 270 -17.06 8.43 -17.70
N TRP A 271 -16.19 8.63 -16.71
CA TRP A 271 -16.34 9.70 -15.73
C TRP A 271 -16.25 11.09 -16.36
N VAL A 272 -15.24 11.36 -17.20
CA VAL A 272 -15.15 12.66 -17.89
C VAL A 272 -16.40 12.93 -18.74
N ALA A 273 -16.87 11.92 -19.49
CA ALA A 273 -18.08 12.02 -20.31
C ALA A 273 -19.34 12.27 -19.46
N ASP A 274 -19.48 11.60 -18.32
CA ASP A 274 -20.57 11.82 -17.36
C ASP A 274 -20.55 13.24 -16.79
N GLN A 275 -19.39 13.74 -16.39
CA GLN A 275 -19.26 15.11 -15.88
C GLN A 275 -19.61 16.17 -16.94
N GLN A 276 -19.21 15.95 -18.20
CA GLN A 276 -19.59 16.81 -19.31
C GLN A 276 -21.09 16.73 -19.62
N ALA A 277 -21.70 15.54 -19.55
CA ALA A 277 -23.14 15.37 -19.69
C ALA A 277 -23.92 16.07 -18.57
N LYS A 278 -23.34 16.18 -17.37
CA LYS A 278 -23.84 17.00 -16.24
C LYS A 278 -23.59 18.50 -16.41
N GLY A 279 -23.01 18.93 -17.54
CA GLY A 279 -22.83 20.33 -17.91
C GLY A 279 -21.52 20.97 -17.42
N ARG A 280 -20.60 20.20 -16.84
CA ARG A 280 -19.28 20.72 -16.42
C ARG A 280 -18.40 20.94 -17.64
N SER A 281 -17.71 22.08 -17.67
CA SER A 281 -16.71 22.34 -18.70
C SER A 281 -15.46 21.49 -18.46
N LEU A 282 -14.65 21.29 -19.50
CA LEU A 282 -13.37 20.59 -19.36
C LEU A 282 -12.42 21.33 -18.40
N ASP A 283 -12.52 22.66 -18.32
CA ASP A 283 -11.73 23.47 -17.40
C ASP A 283 -12.18 23.29 -15.94
N ASP A 284 -13.49 23.13 -15.68
CA ASP A 284 -13.99 22.80 -14.34
C ASP A 284 -13.54 21.41 -13.87
N ILE A 285 -13.47 20.46 -14.81
CA ILE A 285 -12.97 19.10 -14.54
C ILE A 285 -11.47 19.16 -14.23
N ARG A 286 -10.69 19.87 -15.05
CA ARG A 286 -9.26 20.09 -14.80
C ARG A 286 -9.00 20.76 -13.46
N ALA A 287 -9.78 21.78 -13.10
CA ALA A 287 -9.64 22.49 -11.84
C ALA A 287 -9.93 21.61 -10.62
N GLN A 288 -10.83 20.63 -10.75
CA GLN A 288 -11.03 19.61 -9.71
C GLN A 288 -9.84 18.66 -9.65
N LEU A 289 -9.44 18.08 -10.78
CA LEU A 289 -8.34 17.10 -10.83
C LEU A 289 -7.01 17.69 -10.36
N ALA A 290 -6.76 18.99 -10.57
CA ALA A 290 -5.60 19.70 -10.06
C ALA A 290 -5.44 19.64 -8.52
N GLN A 291 -6.52 19.37 -7.78
CA GLN A 291 -6.46 19.23 -6.33
C GLN A 291 -5.96 17.84 -5.90
N TYR A 292 -5.93 16.88 -6.82
CA TYR A 292 -5.50 15.50 -6.61
C TYR A 292 -4.13 15.23 -7.24
N ASP A 293 -3.44 16.25 -7.76
CA ASP A 293 -2.06 16.19 -8.26
C ASP A 293 -1.24 17.22 -7.48
N THR A 294 -0.72 16.79 -6.34
CA THR A 294 0.03 17.62 -5.38
C THR A 294 1.28 16.94 -4.84
N TRP A 295 1.53 15.69 -5.25
CA TRP A 295 2.61 14.85 -4.76
C TRP A 295 3.39 14.20 -5.90
N ASP A 296 4.67 14.57 -6.05
CA ASP A 296 5.60 13.93 -6.98
C ASP A 296 6.21 12.71 -6.31
N ARG A 297 5.45 11.61 -6.26
CA ARG A 297 5.83 10.32 -5.64
C ARG A 297 7.23 9.85 -5.99
N TYR A 298 7.65 10.10 -7.22
CA TYR A 298 8.89 9.56 -7.78
C TYR A 298 10.01 10.59 -7.92
N ASP A 299 9.81 11.82 -7.42
CA ASP A 299 10.75 12.96 -7.56
C ASP A 299 11.24 13.06 -9.01
N SER A 300 10.27 13.19 -9.91
CA SER A 300 10.40 13.05 -11.36
C SER A 300 11.45 14.00 -11.96
N ASN A 301 11.65 15.16 -11.34
CA ASN A 301 12.61 16.18 -11.74
C ASN A 301 13.91 16.16 -10.90
N ASN A 302 14.00 15.28 -9.89
CA ASN A 302 15.14 15.11 -8.99
C ASN A 302 15.56 16.40 -8.26
N ASP A 303 14.60 17.16 -7.76
CA ASP A 303 14.83 18.35 -6.92
C ASP A 303 14.59 18.10 -5.42
N GLY A 304 14.02 16.94 -5.07
CA GLY A 304 13.75 16.54 -3.70
C GLY A 304 12.63 17.35 -3.03
N ASP A 305 11.76 18.00 -3.81
CA ASP A 305 10.48 18.59 -3.41
C ASP A 305 9.35 17.65 -3.86
N PHE A 306 8.89 16.81 -2.94
CA PHE A 306 7.79 15.87 -3.21
C PHE A 306 6.42 16.56 -3.19
N ASN A 307 6.31 17.79 -2.68
CA ASN A 307 5.04 18.50 -2.53
C ASN A 307 4.80 19.46 -3.71
N GLN A 308 4.74 18.86 -4.90
CA GLN A 308 4.49 19.54 -6.17
C GLN A 308 3.78 18.61 -7.15
N PRO A 309 3.02 19.16 -8.12
CA PRO A 309 2.35 18.35 -9.13
C PRO A 309 3.35 17.71 -10.10
N ASP A 310 3.06 16.48 -10.53
CA ASP A 310 3.84 15.72 -11.50
C ASP A 310 3.02 15.34 -12.77
N GLY A 311 1.73 15.70 -12.79
CA GLY A 311 0.78 15.44 -13.86
C GLY A 311 -0.01 14.13 -13.70
N TYR A 312 0.27 13.35 -12.66
CA TYR A 312 -0.50 12.18 -12.27
C TYR A 312 -1.38 12.48 -11.05
N LEU A 313 -2.52 11.82 -10.94
CA LEU A 313 -3.30 11.87 -9.70
C LEU A 313 -2.54 11.11 -8.61
N ASP A 314 -2.34 11.76 -7.46
CA ASP A 314 -1.55 11.28 -6.31
C ASP A 314 -2.03 9.91 -5.83
N HIS A 315 -3.36 9.78 -5.70
CA HIS A 315 -4.05 8.56 -5.24
C HIS A 315 -5.34 8.35 -6.02
N PHE A 316 -5.42 7.23 -6.75
CA PHE A 316 -6.60 6.84 -7.51
C PHE A 316 -7.09 5.46 -7.06
N GLN A 317 -8.39 5.34 -6.80
CA GLN A 317 -9.01 4.06 -6.49
C GLN A 317 -10.25 3.84 -7.35
N LEU A 318 -10.42 2.59 -7.79
CA LEU A 318 -11.61 2.15 -8.52
C LEU A 318 -12.38 1.16 -7.66
N VAL A 319 -13.69 1.38 -7.49
CA VAL A 319 -14.59 0.37 -6.92
C VAL A 319 -15.45 -0.19 -8.03
N HIS A 320 -15.37 -1.49 -8.30
CA HIS A 320 -16.18 -2.12 -9.34
C HIS A 320 -17.44 -2.78 -8.78
N ALA A 321 -18.51 -2.79 -9.57
CA ALA A 321 -19.75 -3.47 -9.23
C ALA A 321 -19.51 -4.98 -9.04
N GLY A 322 -20.28 -5.61 -8.16
CA GLY A 322 -20.21 -7.05 -7.94
C GLY A 322 -19.12 -7.50 -6.95
N PRO A 323 -19.03 -8.82 -6.73
CA PRO A 323 -18.17 -9.42 -5.72
C PRO A 323 -16.70 -9.54 -6.15
N ASP A 324 -15.82 -9.61 -5.16
CA ASP A 324 -14.39 -9.89 -5.34
C ASP A 324 -14.15 -11.35 -5.78
N GLN A 325 -13.19 -11.56 -6.69
CA GLN A 325 -12.70 -12.89 -7.04
C GLN A 325 -12.09 -13.61 -5.82
N ALA A 326 -11.41 -12.88 -4.92
CA ALA A 326 -10.78 -13.42 -3.71
C ALA A 326 -11.80 -14.04 -2.73
N SER A 327 -13.07 -13.63 -2.82
CA SER A 327 -14.18 -14.20 -2.05
C SER A 327 -14.90 -15.36 -2.78
N LEU A 328 -14.25 -15.95 -3.79
CA LEU A 328 -14.74 -17.08 -4.59
C LEU A 328 -16.06 -16.83 -5.32
N SER A 329 -16.22 -15.64 -5.92
CA SER A 329 -17.40 -15.20 -6.70
C SER A 329 -18.06 -16.34 -7.51
N PRO A 330 -19.13 -17.00 -7.00
CA PRO A 330 -19.60 -18.25 -7.62
C PRO A 330 -20.38 -18.00 -8.91
N LEU A 331 -20.82 -16.77 -9.15
CA LEU A 331 -21.56 -16.38 -10.36
C LEU A 331 -20.63 -15.93 -11.49
N TYR A 332 -19.56 -15.21 -11.16
CA TYR A 332 -18.67 -14.59 -12.14
C TYR A 332 -17.34 -15.33 -12.27
N GLY A 333 -16.95 -16.14 -11.28
CA GLY A 333 -15.80 -17.04 -11.35
C GLY A 333 -14.53 -16.30 -11.78
N GLU A 334 -13.79 -16.88 -12.72
CA GLU A 334 -12.59 -16.27 -13.33
C GLU A 334 -12.82 -14.91 -14.02
N ASP A 335 -14.07 -14.51 -14.33
CA ASP A 335 -14.37 -13.19 -14.89
C ASP A 335 -14.39 -12.09 -13.81
N ALA A 336 -14.56 -12.45 -12.53
CA ALA A 336 -14.52 -11.51 -11.42
C ALA A 336 -13.13 -10.90 -11.27
N ILE A 337 -13.07 -9.64 -10.83
CA ILE A 337 -11.80 -8.95 -10.58
C ILE A 337 -11.33 -9.27 -9.16
N TRP A 338 -10.06 -9.68 -9.04
CA TRP A 338 -9.36 -9.77 -7.76
C TRP A 338 -8.93 -8.38 -7.29
N SER A 339 -9.24 -7.98 -6.07
CA SER A 339 -8.81 -6.66 -5.53
C SER A 339 -7.29 -6.54 -5.45
N HIS A 340 -6.71 -5.44 -5.91
CA HIS A 340 -5.24 -5.29 -5.96
C HIS A 340 -4.77 -3.84 -6.12
N ARG A 341 -3.45 -3.68 -6.00
CA ARG A 341 -2.72 -2.45 -6.35
C ARG A 341 -1.75 -2.71 -7.50
N TRP A 342 -1.73 -1.82 -8.49
CA TRP A 342 -0.78 -1.91 -9.61
C TRP A 342 -0.45 -0.53 -10.21
N TYR A 343 0.27 -0.52 -11.33
CA TYR A 343 0.66 0.63 -12.12
C TYR A 343 0.19 0.43 -13.56
N GLU A 344 -0.69 1.31 -14.00
CA GLU A 344 -1.33 1.33 -15.30
C GLU A 344 -0.29 1.50 -16.44
N ASN A 345 -0.33 0.62 -17.44
CA ASN A 345 0.54 0.70 -18.63
C ASN A 345 2.04 0.90 -18.32
N GLN A 346 2.57 0.28 -17.25
CA GLN A 346 4.00 0.40 -16.86
C GLN A 346 4.98 -0.03 -17.98
N THR A 347 4.53 -0.78 -18.98
CA THR A 347 5.32 -1.14 -20.16
C THR A 347 5.66 0.04 -21.08
N ASP A 348 4.94 1.15 -20.93
CA ASP A 348 5.11 2.38 -21.70
C ASP A 348 5.85 3.51 -20.95
N ILE A 349 6.44 3.20 -19.79
CA ILE A 349 7.39 4.11 -19.10
C ILE A 349 8.44 4.62 -20.10
N GLY A 350 8.59 5.94 -20.15
CA GLY A 350 9.47 6.66 -21.06
C GLY A 350 8.87 6.94 -22.45
N ARG A 351 7.60 6.59 -22.70
CA ARG A 351 6.91 6.79 -23.98
C ARG A 351 5.63 7.60 -23.86
N THR A 352 4.75 7.24 -22.91
CA THR A 352 3.45 7.88 -22.68
C THR A 352 3.40 8.52 -21.28
N GLY A 353 2.39 9.36 -21.02
CA GLY A 353 2.28 10.16 -19.80
C GLY A 353 2.22 11.68 -20.04
N PRO A 354 2.22 12.49 -18.98
CA PRO A 354 2.40 13.95 -19.03
C PRO A 354 3.67 14.39 -19.78
N ASP A 355 3.65 15.57 -20.40
CA ASP A 355 4.69 16.03 -21.33
C ASP A 355 6.13 16.05 -20.77
N ARG A 356 6.27 16.31 -19.47
CA ARG A 356 7.58 16.37 -18.80
C ARG A 356 7.84 15.19 -17.86
N ASN A 357 6.89 14.26 -17.77
CA ASN A 357 6.92 13.13 -16.83
C ASN A 357 6.31 11.89 -17.50
N LYS A 358 7.03 11.27 -18.44
CA LYS A 358 6.49 10.15 -19.23
C LYS A 358 6.64 8.83 -18.48
N LEU A 359 5.75 8.55 -17.52
CA LEU A 359 5.79 7.34 -16.67
C LEU A 359 4.86 6.22 -17.14
N GLY A 360 4.21 6.32 -18.31
CA GLY A 360 3.11 5.42 -18.66
C GLY A 360 1.78 5.93 -18.12
N GLY A 361 0.88 5.02 -17.73
CA GLY A 361 -0.44 5.36 -17.18
C GLY A 361 -1.56 5.44 -18.23
N ALA A 362 -2.74 5.83 -17.75
CA ALA A 362 -3.92 6.14 -18.57
C ALA A 362 -4.27 7.63 -18.46
N PRO A 363 -4.59 8.32 -19.57
CA PRO A 363 -5.05 9.70 -19.53
C PRO A 363 -6.46 9.77 -18.94
N VAL A 364 -6.74 10.81 -18.17
CA VAL A 364 -8.09 11.11 -17.68
C VAL A 364 -8.85 11.90 -18.76
N GLY A 365 -9.33 11.20 -19.78
CA GLY A 365 -9.90 11.83 -20.98
C GLY A 365 -8.93 12.86 -21.60
N ASP A 366 -9.47 13.98 -22.08
CA ASP A 366 -8.69 15.09 -22.65
C ASP A 366 -8.26 16.15 -21.61
N THR A 367 -8.29 15.81 -20.32
CA THR A 367 -8.01 16.78 -19.25
C THR A 367 -6.53 17.16 -19.17
N GLY A 368 -5.63 16.27 -19.59
CA GLY A 368 -4.18 16.44 -19.46
C GLY A 368 -3.58 15.82 -18.19
N TYR A 369 -4.43 15.36 -17.25
CA TYR A 369 -4.03 14.55 -16.09
C TYR A 369 -4.00 13.07 -16.45
N TRP A 370 -3.22 12.31 -15.69
CA TRP A 370 -3.02 10.88 -15.88
C TRP A 370 -3.20 10.10 -14.57
N VAL A 371 -3.49 8.81 -14.69
CA VAL A 371 -3.43 7.86 -13.58
C VAL A 371 -2.33 6.86 -13.89
N GLY A 372 -1.39 6.70 -12.96
CA GLY A 372 -0.31 5.72 -13.02
C GLY A 372 -0.58 4.61 -12.01
N ASP A 373 -0.29 4.91 -10.74
CA ASP A 373 -0.63 4.04 -9.63
C ASP A 373 -2.15 4.02 -9.40
N TYR A 374 -2.71 2.82 -9.18
CA TYR A 374 -4.10 2.65 -8.82
C TYR A 374 -4.29 1.48 -7.86
N THR A 375 -5.38 1.54 -7.11
CA THR A 375 -5.95 0.37 -6.43
C THR A 375 -7.34 0.07 -7.00
N ILE A 376 -7.76 -1.19 -6.93
CA ILE A 376 -9.10 -1.61 -7.34
C ILE A 376 -9.69 -2.56 -6.30
N GLN A 377 -10.95 -2.34 -5.94
CA GLN A 377 -11.67 -3.15 -4.98
C GLN A 377 -13.11 -3.45 -5.44
N ALA A 378 -13.68 -4.53 -4.92
CA ALA A 378 -15.07 -4.90 -5.18
C ALA A 378 -16.09 -4.03 -4.42
N GLU A 379 -17.33 -3.98 -4.92
CA GLU A 379 -18.46 -3.24 -4.35
C GLU A 379 -18.71 -3.59 -2.87
N ASN A 380 -18.51 -4.86 -2.52
CA ASN A 380 -18.72 -5.38 -1.18
C ASN A 380 -17.41 -5.68 -0.43
N ALA A 381 -16.28 -5.10 -0.84
CA ALA A 381 -15.05 -5.23 -0.08
C ALA A 381 -15.23 -4.63 1.33
N PRO A 382 -14.74 -5.27 2.40
CA PRO A 382 -14.78 -4.69 3.74
C PRO A 382 -13.79 -3.52 3.87
N LEU A 383 -13.98 -2.66 4.89
CA LEU A 383 -13.06 -1.54 5.18
C LEU A 383 -11.58 -1.95 5.18
N GLY A 384 -11.28 -3.12 5.76
CA GLY A 384 -9.92 -3.63 5.85
C GLY A 384 -9.23 -3.79 4.50
N VAL A 385 -9.95 -4.22 3.46
CA VAL A 385 -9.39 -4.35 2.10
C VAL A 385 -9.06 -2.95 1.55
N PHE A 386 -9.95 -1.97 1.71
CA PHE A 386 -9.64 -0.59 1.29
C PHE A 386 -8.40 -0.03 1.99
N THR A 387 -8.26 -0.27 3.30
CA THR A 387 -7.07 0.19 4.04
C THR A 387 -5.81 -0.57 3.65
N HIS A 388 -5.91 -1.87 3.36
CA HIS A 388 -4.78 -2.72 2.94
C HIS A 388 -4.23 -2.28 1.59
N GLU A 389 -5.11 -2.15 0.59
CA GLU A 389 -4.72 -1.69 -0.74
C GLU A 389 -4.14 -0.28 -0.71
N TYR A 390 -4.71 0.62 0.11
CA TYR A 390 -4.14 1.94 0.25
C TYR A 390 -2.76 1.91 0.93
N CYS A 391 -2.47 0.95 1.80
CA CYS A 391 -1.12 0.79 2.34
C CYS A 391 -0.10 0.39 1.26
N HIS A 392 -0.48 -0.42 0.26
CA HIS A 392 0.36 -0.64 -0.93
C HIS A 392 0.57 0.63 -1.75
N ASP A 393 -0.44 1.49 -1.80
CA ASP A 393 -0.29 2.81 -2.41
C ASP A 393 0.69 3.70 -1.62
N LEU A 394 0.74 3.61 -0.28
CA LEU A 394 1.79 4.26 0.52
C LEU A 394 3.18 3.58 0.38
N GLY A 395 3.22 2.37 -0.19
CA GLY A 395 4.42 1.63 -0.53
C GLY A 395 4.79 0.50 0.41
N LEU A 396 3.86 0.07 1.27
CA LEU A 396 4.05 -1.12 2.09
C LEU A 396 3.89 -2.39 1.24
N PRO A 397 4.76 -3.41 1.40
CA PRO A 397 4.60 -4.71 0.76
C PRO A 397 3.55 -5.56 1.48
N ASP A 398 3.14 -6.65 0.83
CA ASP A 398 2.48 -7.77 1.52
C ASP A 398 3.42 -8.41 2.55
N GLU A 399 2.88 -8.73 3.73
CA GLU A 399 3.56 -9.44 4.83
C GLU A 399 2.97 -10.83 5.11
N TYR A 400 1.96 -11.26 4.35
CA TYR A 400 1.54 -12.67 4.35
C TYR A 400 2.47 -13.51 3.48
N ASP A 401 2.47 -14.82 3.75
CA ASP A 401 3.20 -15.76 2.91
C ASP A 401 2.41 -16.08 1.65
N ALA A 402 2.58 -15.26 0.61
CA ALA A 402 1.97 -15.48 -0.70
C ALA A 402 2.34 -16.84 -1.31
N TYR A 403 3.37 -17.50 -0.77
CA TYR A 403 3.92 -18.74 -1.29
C TYR A 403 3.75 -19.96 -0.35
N GLY A 404 3.02 -19.84 0.77
CA GLY A 404 2.69 -20.96 1.66
C GLY A 404 3.90 -21.70 2.26
N ASN A 405 4.98 -20.98 2.59
CA ASN A 405 6.19 -21.46 3.25
C ASN A 405 6.20 -21.26 4.80
N ASP A 406 5.04 -21.01 5.42
CA ASP A 406 4.83 -20.74 6.87
C ASP A 406 5.48 -19.46 7.44
N ALA A 407 5.86 -18.48 6.61
CA ALA A 407 6.50 -17.22 7.05
C ALA A 407 5.54 -16.03 7.20
N SER A 408 4.27 -16.27 7.56
CA SER A 408 3.24 -15.24 7.64
C SER A 408 3.22 -14.50 8.98
N THR A 409 3.06 -13.18 8.95
CA THR A 409 2.79 -12.36 10.15
C THR A 409 1.35 -12.50 10.67
N GLY A 410 0.46 -13.15 9.91
CA GLY A 410 -0.90 -13.49 10.32
C GLY A 410 -1.73 -12.27 10.71
N TYR A 411 -2.49 -12.35 11.80
CA TYR A 411 -3.38 -11.27 12.25
C TYR A 411 -2.66 -10.10 12.94
N TRP A 412 -1.32 -10.11 13.03
CA TRP A 412 -0.56 -9.08 13.73
C TRP A 412 -0.35 -7.79 12.95
N THR A 413 -0.65 -7.77 11.66
CA THR A 413 -0.57 -6.58 10.81
C THR A 413 -1.71 -6.54 9.80
N LEU A 414 -2.14 -5.32 9.46
CA LEU A 414 -2.97 -5.06 8.29
C LEU A 414 -2.35 -5.57 6.98
N MET A 415 -1.02 -5.62 6.86
CA MET A 415 -0.36 -6.07 5.62
C MET A 415 -0.36 -7.60 5.46
N SER A 416 -1.12 -8.32 6.28
CA SER A 416 -1.25 -9.78 6.24
C SER A 416 -2.71 -10.18 6.41
N ALA A 417 -3.09 -10.93 7.45
CA ALA A 417 -4.48 -11.32 7.70
C ALA A 417 -5.29 -10.25 8.49
N GLY A 418 -4.66 -9.16 8.92
CA GLY A 418 -5.31 -8.05 9.63
C GLY A 418 -6.50 -7.36 8.92
N PRO A 419 -6.61 -7.31 7.57
CA PRO A 419 -7.75 -6.72 6.88
C PRO A 419 -9.08 -7.41 7.19
N TYR A 420 -9.04 -8.67 7.63
CA TYR A 420 -10.24 -9.49 7.87
C TYR A 420 -10.65 -9.58 9.34
N LEU A 421 -10.01 -8.80 10.22
CA LEU A 421 -10.41 -8.68 11.62
C LEU A 421 -11.74 -7.93 11.79
N GLY A 422 -12.36 -8.07 12.95
CA GLY A 422 -13.65 -7.45 13.23
C GLY A 422 -14.01 -7.48 14.71
N ARG A 423 -15.03 -6.71 15.11
CA ARG A 423 -15.54 -6.66 16.50
C ARG A 423 -16.42 -7.88 16.88
N GLY A 424 -16.40 -8.93 16.06
CA GLY A 424 -17.34 -10.06 16.12
C GLY A 424 -18.70 -9.75 15.48
N GLY A 425 -19.52 -10.79 15.28
CA GLY A 425 -20.83 -10.66 14.62
C GLY A 425 -20.77 -10.98 13.13
N VAL A 426 -21.36 -10.10 12.31
CA VAL A 426 -21.43 -10.18 10.84
C VAL A 426 -20.53 -9.12 10.19
N ASP A 427 -20.25 -9.27 8.90
CA ASP A 427 -19.40 -8.38 8.10
C ASP A 427 -17.96 -8.27 8.65
N LEU A 428 -17.23 -9.39 8.64
CA LEU A 428 -15.81 -9.40 9.01
C LEU A 428 -14.99 -8.48 8.09
N GLY A 429 -13.92 -7.92 8.64
CA GLY A 429 -13.04 -6.96 7.95
C GLY A 429 -13.49 -5.50 8.07
N ASN A 430 -14.68 -5.20 8.61
CA ASN A 430 -15.12 -3.82 8.80
C ASN A 430 -14.47 -3.11 10.00
N HIS A 431 -13.65 -3.81 10.77
CA HIS A 431 -12.80 -3.21 11.81
C HIS A 431 -11.43 -3.87 11.74
N PRO A 432 -10.57 -3.42 10.81
CA PRO A 432 -9.29 -4.06 10.54
C PRO A 432 -8.29 -3.89 11.69
N GLY A 433 -7.28 -4.76 11.72
CA GLY A 433 -6.16 -4.66 12.65
C GLY A 433 -5.22 -3.49 12.36
N GLY A 434 -4.34 -3.21 13.33
CA GLY A 434 -3.32 -2.17 13.21
C GLY A 434 -2.16 -2.57 12.28
N LEU A 435 -1.37 -1.57 11.91
CA LEU A 435 -0.10 -1.75 11.21
C LEU A 435 0.99 -2.26 12.15
N SER A 436 1.94 -3.04 11.62
CA SER A 436 3.10 -3.47 12.39
C SER A 436 4.00 -2.30 12.79
N ALA A 437 4.90 -2.51 13.76
CA ALA A 437 5.92 -1.51 14.05
C ALA A 437 6.82 -1.24 12.84
N TRP A 438 7.08 -2.24 12.00
CA TRP A 438 7.89 -2.07 10.80
C TRP A 438 7.15 -1.22 9.75
N ASP A 439 5.86 -1.46 9.55
CA ASP A 439 5.00 -0.68 8.66
C ASP A 439 4.98 0.80 9.06
N LYS A 440 4.69 1.09 10.35
CA LYS A 440 4.68 2.46 10.88
C LYS A 440 6.05 3.13 10.77
N LEU A 441 7.13 2.36 10.89
CA LEU A 441 8.49 2.87 10.67
C LEU A 441 8.70 3.27 9.20
N GLN A 442 8.30 2.43 8.24
CA GLN A 442 8.41 2.77 6.81
C GLN A 442 7.58 4.02 6.47
N LEU A 443 6.41 4.19 7.07
CA LEU A 443 5.56 5.36 6.82
C LEU A 443 6.01 6.62 7.56
N GLY A 444 7.01 6.50 8.44
CA GLY A 444 7.49 7.60 9.28
C GLY A 444 6.50 8.00 10.38
N TRP A 445 5.59 7.10 10.74
CA TRP A 445 4.55 7.30 11.75
C TRP A 445 4.94 6.79 13.13
N LEU A 446 5.98 5.95 13.21
CA LEU A 446 6.41 5.34 14.46
C LEU A 446 7.24 6.31 15.31
N ASN A 447 6.82 6.53 16.56
CA ASN A 447 7.71 7.03 17.60
C ASN A 447 8.48 5.84 18.22
N PHE A 448 9.81 5.77 18.08
CA PHE A 448 10.59 4.63 18.58
C PHE A 448 11.89 5.02 19.26
N ALA A 449 12.33 4.17 20.19
CA ALA A 449 13.67 4.21 20.73
C ALA A 449 14.61 3.33 19.90
N VAL A 450 15.90 3.67 19.89
CA VAL A 450 16.94 2.88 19.21
C VAL A 450 17.91 2.35 20.24
N SER A 451 18.26 1.07 20.12
CA SER A 451 19.36 0.43 20.85
C SER A 451 20.29 -0.29 19.87
N TYR A 452 21.55 -0.46 20.23
CA TYR A 452 22.54 -1.14 19.38
C TYR A 452 22.95 -2.48 19.99
N TYR A 453 23.26 -3.44 19.12
CA TYR A 453 23.74 -4.76 19.55
C TYR A 453 24.94 -4.65 20.51
N GLY A 454 24.82 -5.30 21.66
CA GLY A 454 25.84 -5.29 22.73
C GLY A 454 25.63 -4.21 23.80
N GLU A 455 24.60 -3.37 23.68
CA GLU A 455 24.20 -2.41 24.72
C GLU A 455 23.15 -3.03 25.65
N ASP A 456 23.34 -2.88 26.97
CA ASP A 456 22.34 -3.20 27.97
C ASP A 456 21.47 -1.96 28.26
N GLY A 457 20.16 -2.15 28.44
CA GLY A 457 19.25 -1.05 28.74
C GLY A 457 17.87 -1.51 29.21
N THR A 458 17.12 -0.59 29.81
CA THR A 458 15.70 -0.76 30.16
C THR A 458 14.91 0.33 29.46
N PHE A 459 13.82 -0.06 28.80
CA PHE A 459 12.99 0.84 28.00
C PHE A 459 11.53 0.65 28.37
N ASP A 460 10.85 1.73 28.72
CA ASP A 460 9.40 1.75 28.84
C ASP A 460 8.80 2.02 27.46
N VAL A 461 7.89 1.14 27.02
CA VAL A 461 7.27 1.21 25.69
C VAL A 461 5.78 1.46 25.87
N GLY A 462 5.26 2.48 25.19
CA GLY A 462 3.86 2.86 25.17
C GLY A 462 3.01 1.97 24.26
N LEU A 463 1.70 2.25 24.23
CA LEU A 463 0.78 1.57 23.33
C LEU A 463 0.98 2.03 21.88
N PRO A 464 0.82 1.14 20.88
CA PRO A 464 1.20 1.40 19.48
C PRO A 464 0.33 2.44 18.75
N GLU A 465 -0.82 2.82 19.29
CA GLU A 465 -1.79 3.76 18.65
C GLU A 465 -2.15 4.93 19.56
N GLU A 466 -1.52 5.03 20.72
CA GLU A 466 -1.75 6.13 21.67
C GLU A 466 -0.66 7.20 21.50
N PRO A 467 -1.03 8.47 21.38
CA PRO A 467 -0.07 9.56 21.45
C PRO A 467 0.49 9.65 22.87
N GLY A 468 1.80 9.83 23.01
CA GLY A 468 2.45 9.96 24.31
C GLY A 468 3.97 10.18 24.23
N ASP A 469 4.56 10.46 25.38
CA ASP A 469 6.01 10.71 25.50
C ASP A 469 6.85 9.44 25.41
N LEU A 470 6.24 8.28 25.66
CA LEU A 470 6.93 6.99 25.58
C LEU A 470 7.08 6.54 24.11
N PRO A 471 8.21 5.90 23.75
CA PRO A 471 8.35 5.26 22.44
C PRO A 471 7.32 4.14 22.29
N GLN A 472 6.78 3.97 21.10
CA GLN A 472 5.82 2.92 20.73
C GLN A 472 6.51 1.61 20.35
N ALA A 473 7.81 1.65 20.07
CA ALA A 473 8.62 0.46 19.78
C ALA A 473 10.09 0.67 20.14
N LEU A 474 10.83 -0.43 20.22
CA LEU A 474 12.28 -0.46 20.32
C LEU A 474 12.87 -1.05 19.04
N ALA A 475 13.63 -0.25 18.28
CA ALA A 475 14.41 -0.72 17.14
C ALA A 475 15.82 -1.11 17.62
N VAL A 476 16.13 -2.42 17.59
CA VAL A 476 17.45 -2.93 17.96
C VAL A 476 18.30 -3.13 16.70
N VAL A 477 19.31 -2.30 16.53
CA VAL A 477 20.22 -2.35 15.37
C VAL A 477 21.23 -3.48 15.57
N LEU A 478 21.11 -4.51 14.73
CA LEU A 478 22.01 -5.67 14.72
C LEU A 478 23.26 -5.42 13.87
N PRO A 479 24.35 -6.19 14.07
CA PRO A 479 25.53 -6.14 13.21
C PRO A 479 25.18 -6.44 11.76
N GLU A 480 25.98 -5.91 10.82
CA GLU A 480 25.76 -6.12 9.39
C GLU A 480 25.74 -7.63 9.06
N LYS A 481 24.67 -8.07 8.39
CA LYS A 481 24.56 -9.44 7.89
C LYS A 481 25.39 -9.59 6.63
N HIS A 482 26.37 -10.49 6.66
CA HIS A 482 27.09 -10.90 5.46
C HIS A 482 26.16 -11.73 4.56
N VAL A 483 25.84 -11.22 3.37
CA VAL A 483 25.03 -11.91 2.37
C VAL A 483 25.92 -12.28 1.18
N ILE A 484 25.86 -13.55 0.76
CA ILE A 484 26.60 -14.05 -0.38
C ILE A 484 25.66 -14.13 -1.58
N TYR A 485 25.98 -13.41 -2.65
CA TYR A 485 25.27 -13.49 -3.91
C TYR A 485 26.07 -14.34 -4.90
N GLN A 486 25.44 -15.34 -5.51
CA GLN A 486 26.03 -16.03 -6.65
C GLN A 486 25.80 -15.21 -7.92
N LEU A 487 26.90 -14.96 -8.64
CA LEU A 487 26.86 -14.24 -9.90
C LEU A 487 26.92 -15.23 -11.08
N VAL A 488 25.97 -15.13 -12.01
CA VAL A 488 25.95 -15.86 -13.28
C VAL A 488 26.68 -15.06 -14.36
N ARG A 489 27.52 -15.73 -15.13
CA ARG A 489 28.22 -15.13 -16.27
C ARG A 489 27.28 -15.09 -17.49
N HIS A 490 27.02 -13.90 -18.03
CA HIS A 490 26.14 -13.71 -19.21
C HIS A 490 26.91 -13.59 -20.55
N GLY A 491 28.16 -14.03 -20.60
CA GLY A 491 29.02 -13.94 -21.79
C GLY A 491 29.78 -12.61 -21.92
N ASP A 492 30.55 -12.47 -23.01
CA ASP A 492 31.43 -11.34 -23.26
C ASP A 492 30.87 -10.49 -24.42
N ARG A 493 30.78 -9.16 -24.27
CA ARG A 493 30.45 -8.21 -25.37
C ARG A 493 31.51 -7.11 -25.42
N GLY A 494 32.18 -6.96 -26.56
CA GLY A 494 33.25 -5.96 -26.71
C GLY A 494 34.45 -6.16 -25.77
N GLY A 495 34.76 -7.40 -25.38
CA GLY A 495 35.91 -7.72 -24.55
C GLY A 495 35.74 -7.52 -23.03
N GLN A 496 34.55 -7.13 -22.55
CA GLN A 496 34.27 -7.05 -21.11
C GLN A 496 33.40 -8.22 -20.62
N ARG A 497 33.83 -8.82 -19.51
CA ARG A 497 33.09 -9.86 -18.78
C ARG A 497 31.88 -9.23 -18.07
N ARG A 498 30.70 -9.85 -18.18
CA ARG A 498 29.48 -9.41 -17.47
C ARG A 498 28.96 -10.51 -16.55
N TYR A 499 28.61 -10.11 -15.34
CA TYR A 499 28.11 -10.94 -14.24
C TYR A 499 26.76 -10.41 -13.76
N GLY A 500 25.76 -11.26 -13.61
CA GLY A 500 24.44 -10.92 -13.06
C GLY A 500 24.11 -11.70 -11.80
N LEU A 501 23.27 -11.17 -10.92
CA LEU A 501 22.75 -11.96 -9.81
C LEU A 501 21.95 -13.15 -10.36
N ALA A 502 22.20 -14.34 -9.81
CA ALA A 502 21.33 -15.48 -10.00
C ALA A 502 20.02 -15.25 -9.24
N TYR A 503 19.00 -14.67 -9.87
CA TYR A 503 17.64 -14.73 -9.33
C TYR A 503 17.09 -16.14 -9.56
N ARG A 504 16.71 -16.83 -8.49
CA ARG A 504 15.97 -18.09 -8.56
C ARG A 504 14.48 -17.77 -8.68
N GLY A 505 14.12 -17.14 -9.79
CA GLY A 505 12.77 -16.77 -10.18
C GLY A 505 12.66 -16.90 -11.70
N ARG A 506 11.52 -17.43 -12.16
CA ARG A 506 11.21 -17.81 -13.54
C ARG A 506 11.77 -16.79 -14.56
N LEU A 507 12.47 -17.29 -15.58
CA LEU A 507 12.79 -16.51 -16.77
C LEU A 507 11.48 -16.17 -17.48
N ASP A 508 10.92 -15.00 -17.21
CA ASP A 508 9.92 -14.43 -18.11
C ASP A 508 10.63 -14.00 -19.39
N HIS A 509 10.44 -14.83 -20.42
CA HIS A 509 10.76 -14.48 -21.79
C HIS A 509 9.86 -13.33 -22.23
N GLY A 510 10.26 -12.08 -21.98
CA GLY A 510 9.45 -10.95 -22.44
C GLY A 510 10.02 -9.54 -22.35
N THR A 511 10.91 -9.22 -21.42
CA THR A 511 11.30 -7.80 -21.20
C THR A 511 12.81 -7.56 -21.28
N ARG A 512 13.21 -6.64 -22.19
CA ARG A 512 14.60 -6.16 -22.37
C ARG A 512 15.13 -5.34 -21.17
N ALA A 513 14.44 -5.30 -20.04
CA ALA A 513 14.75 -4.44 -18.89
C ALA A 513 15.87 -4.99 -17.99
N GLY A 514 16.01 -6.32 -17.86
CA GLY A 514 16.97 -6.96 -16.95
C GLY A 514 18.46 -6.86 -17.33
N GLN A 515 18.84 -6.08 -18.35
CA GLN A 515 20.21 -6.07 -18.90
C GLN A 515 21.10 -4.90 -18.44
N ARG A 516 20.59 -3.97 -17.62
CA ARG A 516 21.26 -2.67 -17.41
C ARG A 516 21.93 -2.48 -16.05
N ASP A 517 21.77 -3.38 -15.10
CA ASP A 517 22.29 -3.21 -13.72
C ASP A 517 23.74 -3.69 -13.50
N HIS A 518 24.53 -3.80 -14.58
CA HIS A 518 25.77 -4.58 -14.59
C HIS A 518 27.10 -3.81 -14.42
N ARG A 519 27.11 -2.52 -14.09
CA ARG A 519 28.38 -1.75 -14.11
C ARG A 519 28.91 -1.28 -12.77
N THR A 520 28.14 -1.36 -11.68
CA THR A 520 28.57 -0.88 -10.35
C THR A 520 29.57 -1.84 -9.68
N LEU A 521 29.59 -3.12 -10.06
CA LEU A 521 30.47 -4.14 -9.46
C LEU A 521 31.87 -4.26 -10.11
N GLN A 522 32.16 -3.54 -11.21
CA GLN A 522 33.46 -3.65 -11.91
C GLN A 522 34.66 -3.02 -11.16
N ARG A 523 34.47 -2.41 -9.98
CA ARG A 523 35.55 -1.67 -9.28
C ARG A 523 36.20 -2.39 -8.09
N LEU A 524 35.97 -3.70 -7.93
CA LEU A 524 36.67 -4.53 -6.94
C LEU A 524 37.84 -5.35 -7.53
N GLU A 525 37.95 -5.48 -8.85
CA GLU A 525 39.08 -6.16 -9.50
C GLU A 525 40.26 -5.21 -9.75
N GLY A 526 40.88 -4.70 -8.67
CA GLY A 526 41.99 -3.77 -8.78
C GLY A 526 42.99 -3.72 -7.63
N ARG A 527 42.89 -4.59 -6.63
CA ARG A 527 43.94 -4.72 -5.60
C ARG A 527 44.35 -6.17 -5.45
N HIS A 528 45.47 -6.51 -6.08
CA HIS A 528 46.22 -7.73 -5.79
C HIS A 528 46.62 -7.75 -4.32
N VAL A 529 46.02 -8.65 -3.53
CA VAL A 529 46.57 -9.09 -2.24
C VAL A 529 47.19 -10.46 -2.48
N ARG A 530 48.52 -10.57 -2.34
CA ARG A 530 49.24 -11.84 -2.40
C ARG A 530 48.84 -12.72 -1.21
N PRO A 531 48.71 -14.04 -1.38
CA PRO A 531 48.37 -14.94 -0.27
C PRO A 531 49.58 -15.12 0.66
N GLN A 532 49.42 -14.80 1.95
CA GLN A 532 50.31 -15.28 3.00
C GLN A 532 49.94 -16.73 3.34
N ARG A 533 50.92 -17.62 3.25
CA ARG A 533 50.85 -19.00 3.75
C ARG A 533 50.76 -18.98 5.27
N VAL A 534 49.72 -19.59 5.83
CA VAL A 534 49.68 -20.01 7.24
C VAL A 534 50.37 -21.38 7.34
N ARG A 535 51.34 -21.53 8.23
CA ARG A 535 51.87 -22.83 8.68
C ARG A 535 51.33 -23.12 10.07
N GLY A 536 50.81 -24.33 10.22
CA GLY A 536 50.87 -25.21 11.41
C GLY A 536 50.41 -24.63 12.72
#